data_AF-A0A1B6K9V9-F1
#
_entry.id   AF-A0A1B6K9V9-F1
#
_cell.length_a   1.000
_cell.length_b   1.000
_cell.length_c   1.000
_cell.angle_alpha   90.00
_cell.angle_beta   90.00
_cell.angle_gamma   90.00
#
_symmetry.space_group_name_H-M   'P 1'
#
loop_
_entity.id
_entity.type
_entity.pdbx_description
1 polymer ?
#
loop_
_entity_poly.entity_id
_entity_poly.type
_entity_poly.pdbx_seq_one_letter_code
_entity_poly.pdbx_strand_id
1 'polypeptide(L)'
;LSRPGGAQNGTFTAPSLVNPSGHSRQCVFTFLAGPHQRVEIVFTSFNLRGTPPECIHEYLDVYSEVQQPEAAELINSPFGGRYCGPIPPRRRISLYRAITLAFFTDKNYTTPALFSGRYTFLNDSEYQIGTPAPNSPCSFTVLGQTKRTGTIVSPTYPGAYPK
;
A
#
# COMPACT_ATOMS: atom_id res chain seq x y z
N LEU A 1 5.73 -14.06 2.96
CA LEU A 1 7.17 -13.97 3.34
C LEU A 1 7.99 -13.91 2.06
N SER A 2 8.50 -12.73 1.71
CA SER A 2 9.39 -12.53 0.56
C SER A 2 10.76 -13.14 0.87
N ARG A 3 11.13 -14.20 0.15
CA ARG A 3 12.46 -14.84 0.26
C ARG A 3 13.53 -13.92 -0.34
N PRO A 4 14.77 -13.93 0.18
CA PRO A 4 15.92 -13.36 -0.52
C PRO A 4 16.02 -13.98 -1.93
N GLY A 5 16.03 -13.15 -2.98
CA GLY A 5 15.98 -13.61 -4.38
C GLY A 5 14.57 -13.73 -5.00
N GLY A 6 13.52 -13.28 -4.30
CA GLY A 6 12.17 -13.18 -4.86
C GLY A 6 12.05 -12.16 -6.00
N ALA A 7 10.98 -12.27 -6.77
CA ALA A 7 10.70 -11.36 -7.89
C ALA A 7 10.61 -9.90 -7.41
N GLN A 8 11.32 -8.99 -8.10
CA GLN A 8 11.34 -7.55 -7.79
C GLN A 8 10.04 -6.83 -8.19
N ASN A 9 9.20 -7.50 -8.97
CA ASN A 9 7.90 -7.00 -9.38
C ASN A 9 6.95 -8.18 -9.64
N GLY A 10 5.67 -7.86 -9.77
CA GLY A 10 4.66 -8.84 -10.14
C GLY A 10 3.29 -8.19 -10.31
N THR A 11 2.30 -9.03 -10.50
CA THR A 11 0.89 -8.62 -10.61
C THR A 11 0.08 -9.20 -9.47
N PHE A 12 -1.01 -8.52 -9.13
CA PHE A 12 -2.02 -9.01 -8.21
C PHE A 12 -3.41 -8.81 -8.81
N THR A 13 -4.35 -9.63 -8.39
CA THR A 13 -5.74 -9.57 -8.81
C THR A 13 -6.65 -9.81 -7.62
N ALA A 14 -7.92 -9.43 -7.75
CA ALA A 14 -8.95 -9.84 -6.83
C ALA A 14 -8.99 -11.37 -6.69
N PRO A 15 -9.28 -11.89 -5.49
CA PRO A 15 -9.39 -13.32 -5.29
C PRO A 15 -10.70 -13.83 -5.91
N SER A 16 -10.65 -15.06 -6.45
CA SER A 16 -11.87 -15.80 -6.77
C SER A 16 -12.37 -16.45 -5.49
N LEU A 17 -13.50 -15.96 -4.96
CA LEU A 17 -14.07 -16.46 -3.71
C LEU A 17 -15.44 -17.06 -4.00
N VAL A 18 -15.74 -18.18 -3.35
CA VAL A 18 -17.08 -18.75 -3.26
C VAL A 18 -17.53 -18.62 -1.81
N ASN A 19 -18.61 -17.89 -1.58
CA ASN A 19 -19.10 -17.49 -0.26
C ASN A 19 -20.61 -17.79 -0.16
N PRO A 20 -21.01 -19.07 -0.13
CA PRO A 20 -22.40 -19.47 -0.30
C PRO A 20 -23.33 -18.96 0.81
N SER A 21 -22.78 -18.66 1.98
CA SER A 21 -23.52 -18.14 3.13
C SER A 21 -23.72 -16.62 3.10
N GLY A 22 -23.13 -15.89 2.14
CA GLY A 22 -23.20 -14.43 2.04
C GLY A 22 -22.62 -13.69 3.25
N HIS A 23 -21.78 -14.35 4.05
CA HIS A 23 -21.12 -13.69 5.18
C HIS A 23 -20.01 -12.78 4.70
N SER A 24 -19.79 -11.66 5.37
CA SER A 24 -18.69 -10.75 5.06
C SER A 24 -17.35 -11.49 5.05
N ARG A 25 -16.57 -11.31 3.98
CA ARG A 25 -15.22 -11.85 3.80
C ARG A 25 -14.23 -10.72 3.67
N GLN A 26 -13.04 -10.92 4.24
CA GLN A 26 -11.93 -10.02 4.13
C GLN A 26 -10.68 -10.77 3.66
N CYS A 27 -10.09 -10.34 2.55
CA CYS A 27 -8.83 -10.85 2.04
C CYS A 27 -7.75 -9.79 2.19
N VAL A 28 -6.63 -10.17 2.80
CA VAL A 28 -5.52 -9.24 3.10
C VAL A 28 -4.31 -9.63 2.25
N PHE A 29 -3.78 -8.66 1.51
CA PHE A 29 -2.57 -8.78 0.71
C PHE A 29 -1.49 -7.88 1.30
N THR A 30 -0.44 -8.48 1.86
CA THR A 30 0.70 -7.73 2.41
C THR A 30 1.91 -7.89 1.49
N PHE A 31 2.33 -6.76 0.93
CA PHE A 31 3.53 -6.63 0.13
C PHE A 31 4.65 -6.16 1.06
N LEU A 32 5.70 -6.97 1.22
CA LEU A 32 6.80 -6.68 2.13
C LEU A 32 8.11 -6.61 1.34
N ALA A 33 8.69 -5.43 1.30
CA ALA A 33 9.97 -5.16 0.64
C ALA A 33 11.16 -5.66 1.48
N GLY A 34 12.29 -5.92 0.81
CA GLY A 34 13.55 -6.21 1.47
C GLY A 34 14.10 -5.01 2.27
N PRO A 35 15.23 -5.17 2.98
CA PRO A 35 15.97 -4.04 3.53
C PRO A 35 16.33 -3.03 2.43
N HIS A 36 16.31 -1.74 2.74
CA HIS A 36 16.61 -0.64 1.80
C HIS A 36 15.68 -0.60 0.57
N GLN A 37 14.46 -1.12 0.72
CA GLN A 37 13.47 -1.10 -0.33
C GLN A 37 12.12 -0.61 0.16
N ARG A 38 11.34 -0.07 -0.78
CA ARG A 38 9.94 0.34 -0.60
C ARG A 38 9.06 -0.41 -1.58
N VAL A 39 7.76 -0.44 -1.28
CA VAL A 39 6.76 -1.05 -2.13
C VAL A 39 6.08 0.04 -2.94
N GLU A 40 5.93 -0.21 -4.22
CA GLU A 40 5.05 0.50 -5.12
C GLU A 40 3.85 -0.36 -5.50
N ILE A 41 2.67 0.25 -5.56
CA ILE A 41 1.46 -0.36 -6.12
C ILE A 41 0.83 0.57 -7.16
N VAL A 42 0.50 0.00 -8.32
CA VAL A 42 -0.25 0.65 -9.39
C VAL A 42 -1.41 -0.26 -9.81
N PHE A 43 -2.64 0.24 -9.70
CA PHE A 43 -3.83 -0.47 -10.18
C PHE A 43 -3.97 -0.32 -11.70
N THR A 44 -4.29 -1.42 -12.38
CA THR A 44 -4.52 -1.49 -13.83
C THR A 44 -6.00 -1.62 -14.17
N SER A 45 -6.80 -2.20 -13.27
CA SER A 45 -8.26 -2.24 -13.35
C SER A 45 -8.85 -2.20 -11.95
N PHE A 46 -10.01 -1.58 -11.80
CA PHE A 46 -10.71 -1.48 -10.52
C PHE A 46 -12.20 -1.23 -10.75
N ASN A 47 -13.05 -2.08 -10.19
CA ASN A 47 -14.50 -1.94 -10.23
C ASN A 47 -15.11 -2.70 -9.06
N LEU A 48 -15.24 -2.02 -7.92
CA LEU A 48 -15.89 -2.56 -6.73
C LEU A 48 -17.30 -2.00 -6.56
N ARG A 49 -18.22 -2.80 -6.03
CA ARG A 49 -19.60 -2.35 -5.77
C ARG A 49 -19.64 -1.28 -4.69
N GLY A 50 -20.10 -0.10 -5.06
CA GLY A 50 -20.33 1.01 -4.16
C GLY A 50 -20.07 2.35 -4.85
N THR A 51 -20.49 3.42 -4.20
CA THR A 51 -20.26 4.79 -4.68
C THR A 51 -19.56 5.53 -3.54
N PRO A 52 -18.34 6.06 -3.75
CA PRO A 52 -17.68 6.88 -2.72
C PRO A 52 -18.55 8.09 -2.34
N PRO A 53 -18.62 8.45 -1.04
CA PRO A 53 -17.89 7.86 0.08
C PRO A 53 -18.57 6.63 0.71
N GLU A 54 -19.81 6.28 0.34
CA GLU A 54 -20.56 5.14 0.87
C GLU A 54 -20.07 3.78 0.30
N CYS A 55 -18.87 3.38 0.70
CA CYS A 55 -18.25 2.09 0.37
C CYS A 55 -18.53 1.05 1.48
N ILE A 56 -19.74 0.51 1.53
CA ILE A 56 -20.19 -0.39 2.63
C ILE A 56 -20.02 -1.86 2.29
N HIS A 57 -20.39 -2.23 1.07
CA HIS A 57 -20.57 -3.64 0.71
C HIS A 57 -19.35 -4.29 0.06
N GLU A 58 -18.65 -3.55 -0.81
CA GLU A 58 -17.36 -3.95 -1.35
C GLU A 58 -16.42 -2.75 -1.28
N TYR A 59 -15.24 -2.96 -0.72
CA TYR A 59 -14.24 -1.91 -0.64
C TYR A 59 -12.83 -2.49 -0.54
N LEU A 60 -11.88 -1.66 -0.94
CA LEU A 60 -10.46 -1.91 -0.74
C LEU A 60 -9.91 -0.84 0.20
N ASP A 61 -9.43 -1.26 1.35
CA ASP A 61 -8.67 -0.42 2.27
C ASP A 61 -7.17 -0.54 1.94
N VAL A 62 -6.49 0.61 1.87
CA VAL A 62 -5.08 0.67 1.50
C VAL A 62 -4.27 1.29 2.64
N TYR A 63 -3.31 0.53 3.16
CA TYR A 63 -2.41 0.95 4.23
C TYR A 63 -0.99 1.08 3.68
N SER A 64 -0.51 2.31 3.50
CA SER A 64 0.84 2.61 2.98
C SER A 64 1.86 3.02 4.04
N GLU A 65 1.41 3.16 5.28
CA GLU A 65 2.21 3.65 6.42
C GLU A 65 2.42 2.55 7.47
N VAL A 66 2.50 1.31 6.99
CA VAL A 66 2.64 0.11 7.81
C VAL A 66 4.08 -0.01 8.30
N GLN A 67 4.32 0.23 9.59
CA GLN A 67 5.64 0.10 10.21
C GLN A 67 6.04 -1.36 10.40
N GLN A 68 5.14 -2.17 10.96
CA GLN A 68 5.34 -3.62 11.12
C GLN A 68 4.32 -4.40 10.28
N PRO A 69 4.72 -5.50 9.64
CA PRO A 69 3.91 -6.22 8.65
C PRO A 69 2.76 -7.03 9.26
N GLU A 70 2.58 -7.06 10.58
CA GLU A 70 1.51 -7.80 11.24
C GLU A 70 0.13 -7.19 10.95
N ALA A 71 -0.82 -8.02 10.53
CA ALA A 71 -2.19 -7.60 10.22
C ALA A 71 -2.91 -6.99 11.43
N ALA A 72 -2.54 -7.37 12.66
CA ALA A 72 -3.11 -6.83 13.89
C ALA A 72 -2.75 -5.34 14.09
N GLU A 73 -1.63 -4.88 13.55
CA GLU A 73 -1.18 -3.50 13.68
C GLU A 73 -1.83 -2.55 12.65
N LEU A 74 -2.56 -3.07 11.67
CA LEU A 74 -3.29 -2.26 10.69
C LEU A 74 -4.35 -1.35 11.35
N ILE A 75 -4.86 -1.74 12.53
CA ILE A 75 -5.81 -0.94 13.32
C ILE A 75 -5.17 0.38 13.79
N ASN A 76 -3.85 0.38 14.01
CA ASN A 76 -3.10 1.54 14.48
C ASN A 76 -2.35 2.26 13.34
N SER A 77 -2.36 1.72 12.12
CA SER A 77 -1.70 2.33 10.97
C SER A 77 -2.58 3.44 10.39
N PRO A 78 -2.01 4.61 10.04
CA PRO A 78 -2.74 5.68 9.37
C PRO A 78 -3.50 5.15 8.15
N PHE A 79 -4.79 5.45 8.10
CA PHE A 79 -5.70 4.94 7.08
C PHE A 79 -5.43 5.64 5.73
N GLY A 80 -4.73 4.95 4.82
CA GLY A 80 -4.42 5.48 3.47
C GLY A 80 -5.63 5.59 2.53
N GLY A 81 -6.80 5.14 2.97
CA GLY A 81 -8.11 5.40 2.35
C GLY A 81 -8.91 4.13 2.05
N ARG A 82 -10.24 4.31 1.97
CA ARG A 82 -11.22 3.32 1.51
C ARG A 82 -11.59 3.61 0.06
N TYR A 83 -11.60 2.59 -0.78
CA TYR A 83 -11.90 2.75 -2.21
C TYR A 83 -12.98 1.77 -2.66
N CYS A 84 -13.96 2.28 -3.41
CA CYS A 84 -14.96 1.49 -4.13
C CYS A 84 -15.34 2.22 -5.43
N GLY A 85 -16.22 1.61 -6.24
CA GLY A 85 -16.60 2.12 -7.55
C GLY A 85 -15.57 1.77 -8.64
N PRO A 86 -15.68 2.41 -9.82
CA PRO A 86 -14.84 2.11 -10.98
C PRO A 86 -13.52 2.90 -11.03
N ILE A 87 -13.30 3.82 -10.09
CA ILE A 87 -12.13 4.69 -10.09
C ILE A 87 -11.02 4.05 -9.25
N PRO A 88 -9.88 3.65 -9.85
CA PRO A 88 -8.81 3.03 -9.11
C PRO A 88 -8.13 4.00 -8.12
N PRO A 89 -7.57 3.50 -7.01
CA PRO A 89 -6.66 4.28 -6.18
C PRO A 89 -5.49 4.80 -7.01
N ARG A 90 -5.08 6.06 -6.75
CA ARG A 90 -3.82 6.60 -7.29
C ARG A 90 -2.63 5.74 -6.86
N ARG A 91 -1.54 5.78 -7.63
CA ARG A 91 -0.24 5.15 -7.34
C ARG A 91 0.16 5.33 -5.87
N ARG A 92 0.57 4.23 -5.24
CA ARG A 92 0.98 4.20 -3.83
C ARG A 92 2.43 3.79 -3.73
N ILE A 93 3.18 4.51 -2.91
CA ILE A 93 4.52 4.16 -2.47
C ILE A 93 4.46 4.05 -0.94
N SER A 94 5.04 2.99 -0.37
CA SER A 94 5.07 2.83 1.09
C SER A 94 5.93 3.91 1.74
N LEU A 95 5.55 4.35 2.94
CA LEU A 95 6.38 5.17 3.82
C LEU A 95 7.54 4.35 4.41
N TYR A 96 7.27 3.08 4.73
CA TYR A 96 8.24 2.12 5.24
C TYR A 96 8.41 0.98 4.23
N ARG A 97 8.51 -0.26 4.69
CA ARG A 97 8.81 -1.44 3.84
C ARG A 97 7.57 -2.20 3.41
N ALA A 98 6.37 -1.79 3.80
CA ALA A 98 5.15 -2.54 3.54
C ALA A 98 4.00 -1.69 2.98
N ILE A 99 3.22 -2.30 2.09
CA ILE A 99 1.84 -1.89 1.79
C ILE A 99 0.94 -3.08 2.08
N THR A 100 -0.20 -2.81 2.72
CA THR A 100 -1.25 -3.80 2.89
C THR A 100 -2.52 -3.34 2.18
N LEU A 101 -3.12 -4.24 1.40
CA LEU A 101 -4.45 -4.09 0.81
C LEU A 101 -5.43 -5.01 1.53
N ALA A 102 -6.53 -4.48 2.05
CA ALA A 102 -7.60 -5.27 2.66
C ALA A 102 -8.87 -5.16 1.81
N PHE A 103 -9.20 -6.22 1.09
CA PHE A 103 -10.41 -6.31 0.28
C PHE A 103 -11.54 -6.91 1.10
N PHE A 104 -12.63 -6.16 1.23
CA PHE A 104 -13.86 -6.58 1.86
C PHE A 104 -14.95 -6.82 0.81
N THR A 105 -15.73 -7.89 1.00
CA THR A 105 -16.93 -8.16 0.19
C THR A 105 -17.93 -9.00 0.98
N ASP A 106 -19.21 -8.76 0.75
CA ASP A 106 -20.32 -9.60 1.20
C ASP A 106 -20.93 -10.43 0.05
N LYS A 107 -20.34 -10.40 -1.16
CA LYS A 107 -20.83 -11.18 -2.30
C LYS A 107 -20.69 -12.68 -2.07
N ASN A 108 -21.60 -13.43 -2.69
CA ASN A 108 -21.55 -14.89 -2.73
C ASN A 108 -20.47 -15.42 -3.67
N TYR A 109 -20.04 -14.60 -4.64
CA TYR A 109 -19.01 -14.97 -5.61
C TYR A 109 -18.24 -13.74 -6.09
N THR A 110 -16.92 -13.83 -6.15
CA THR A 110 -16.03 -12.80 -6.73
C THR A 110 -15.14 -13.39 -7.81
N THR A 111 -14.70 -12.55 -8.74
CA THR A 111 -13.78 -12.93 -9.82
C THR A 111 -12.55 -12.04 -9.82
N PRO A 112 -11.46 -12.44 -10.51
CA PRO A 112 -10.26 -11.62 -10.65
C PRO A 112 -10.48 -10.31 -11.41
N ALA A 113 -11.65 -10.14 -12.07
CA ALA A 113 -11.98 -8.95 -12.84
C ALA A 113 -12.31 -7.73 -11.97
N LEU A 114 -12.57 -7.90 -10.66
CA LEU A 114 -12.93 -6.81 -9.75
C LEU A 114 -11.81 -5.78 -9.59
N PHE A 115 -10.57 -6.23 -9.47
CA PHE A 115 -9.41 -5.34 -9.51
C PHE A 115 -8.16 -6.12 -9.92
N SER A 116 -7.23 -5.40 -10.52
CA SER A 116 -5.89 -5.90 -10.81
C SER A 116 -4.88 -4.77 -10.71
N GLY A 117 -3.62 -5.14 -10.51
CA GLY A 117 -2.54 -4.18 -10.50
C GLY A 117 -1.17 -4.84 -10.53
N ARG A 118 -0.17 -4.00 -10.36
CA ARG A 118 1.24 -4.34 -10.37
C ARG A 118 1.87 -3.86 -9.09
N TYR A 119 2.81 -4.63 -8.57
CA TYR A 119 3.68 -4.19 -7.49
C TYR A 119 5.14 -4.19 -7.94
N THR A 120 5.92 -3.27 -7.40
CA THR A 120 7.36 -3.15 -7.62
C THR A 120 8.05 -2.92 -6.28
N PHE A 121 9.20 -3.55 -6.06
CA PHE A 121 10.07 -3.24 -4.94
C PHE A 121 11.16 -2.27 -5.41
N LEU A 122 11.09 -1.03 -4.94
CA LEU A 122 11.96 0.07 -5.34
C LEU A 122 13.10 0.24 -4.33
N ASN A 123 14.25 0.74 -4.78
CA ASN A 123 15.31 1.17 -3.87
C ASN A 123 14.85 2.40 -3.08
N ASP A 124 15.12 2.44 -1.77
CA ASP A 124 14.68 3.53 -0.91
C ASP A 124 15.65 4.72 -0.81
N SER A 125 16.78 4.68 -1.52
CA SER A 125 17.85 5.70 -1.46
C SER A 125 17.38 7.13 -1.69
N GLU A 126 16.40 7.33 -2.59
CA GLU A 126 15.84 8.64 -2.90
C GLU A 126 15.03 9.23 -1.72
N TYR A 127 14.55 8.38 -0.81
CA TYR A 127 13.79 8.78 0.37
C TYR A 127 14.68 8.96 1.61
N GLN A 128 15.97 8.59 1.52
CA GLN A 128 16.94 8.79 2.60
C GLN A 128 17.53 10.20 2.52
N ILE A 129 16.77 11.19 2.98
CA ILE A 129 17.15 12.62 2.86
C ILE A 129 18.29 12.97 3.84
N GLY A 130 18.23 12.49 5.08
CA GLY A 130 19.21 12.78 6.13
C GLY A 130 18.97 11.97 7.41
N THR A 131 19.54 12.41 8.53
CA THR A 131 19.34 11.76 9.83
C THR A 131 17.98 12.18 10.43
N PRO A 132 17.11 11.23 10.82
CA PRO A 132 15.85 11.56 11.49
C PRO A 132 16.09 12.38 12.75
N ALA A 133 15.31 13.44 12.95
CA ALA A 133 15.36 14.22 14.18
C ALA A 133 14.69 13.45 15.33
N PRO A 134 15.18 13.59 16.58
CA PRO A 134 14.52 13.00 17.73
C PRO A 134 13.07 13.49 17.85
N ASN A 135 12.15 12.59 18.20
CA ASN A 135 10.75 12.90 18.52
C ASN A 135 9.93 13.57 17.39
N SER A 136 10.35 13.44 16.12
CA SER A 136 9.54 13.87 14.98
C SER A 136 9.42 12.77 13.93
N PRO A 137 8.19 12.43 13.48
CA PRO A 137 7.98 11.35 12.51
C PRO A 137 8.44 11.69 11.08
N CYS A 138 8.65 12.97 10.77
CA CYS A 138 8.92 13.44 9.41
C CYS A 138 9.98 14.56 9.32
N SER A 139 10.76 14.78 10.38
CA SER A 139 11.84 15.78 10.36
C SER A 139 13.21 15.10 10.18
N PHE A 140 14.03 15.66 9.31
CA PHE A 140 15.36 15.15 8.98
C PHE A 140 16.38 16.28 9.01
N THR A 141 17.57 16.00 9.55
CA THR A 141 18.72 16.91 9.50
C THR A 141 19.65 16.46 8.37
N VAL A 142 19.95 17.39 7.45
CA VAL A 142 20.90 17.18 6.37
C VAL A 142 22.19 17.94 6.72
N LEU A 143 23.26 17.20 6.99
CA LEU A 143 24.55 17.79 7.33
C LEU A 143 25.35 18.07 6.06
N GLY A 144 25.67 19.34 5.81
CA GLY A 144 26.43 19.76 4.61
C GLY A 144 27.83 19.13 4.51
N GLN A 145 28.39 18.66 5.63
CA GLN A 145 29.67 17.94 5.65
C GLN A 145 29.58 16.55 5.00
N THR A 146 28.42 15.89 5.09
CA THR A 146 28.20 14.54 4.56
C THR A 146 27.40 14.53 3.26
N LYS A 147 26.43 15.45 3.11
CA LYS A 147 25.68 15.67 1.86
C LYS A 147 25.74 17.14 1.45
N ARG A 148 26.61 17.45 0.48
CA ARG A 148 26.73 18.80 -0.10
C ARG A 148 25.63 19.12 -1.11
N THR A 149 25.10 18.11 -1.78
CA THR A 149 24.03 18.23 -2.80
C THR A 149 23.09 17.03 -2.70
N GLY A 150 21.86 17.19 -3.19
CA GLY A 150 20.85 16.12 -3.20
C GLY A 150 19.46 16.65 -3.57
N THR A 151 18.50 15.74 -3.64
CA THR A 151 17.09 16.05 -3.93
C THR A 151 16.25 15.80 -2.69
N ILE A 152 15.30 16.69 -2.43
CA ILE A 152 14.28 16.51 -1.40
C ILE A 152 12.99 16.12 -2.10
N VAL A 153 12.45 14.96 -1.73
CA VAL A 153 11.16 14.47 -2.21
C VAL A 153 10.21 14.28 -1.03
N SER A 154 8.91 14.33 -1.28
CA SER A 154 7.96 13.95 -0.25
C SER A 154 8.09 12.46 0.10
N PRO A 155 7.69 12.04 1.32
CA PRO A 155 7.98 10.70 1.82
C PRO A 155 7.42 9.55 0.98
N THR A 156 6.50 9.79 0.05
CA THR A 156 5.90 8.77 -0.83
C THR A 156 5.86 9.20 -2.29
N TYR A 157 6.58 10.25 -2.68
CA TYR A 157 6.65 10.69 -4.08
C TYR A 157 7.06 9.53 -5.01
N PRO A 158 6.50 9.40 -6.23
CA PRO A 158 5.43 10.21 -6.83
C PRO A 158 4.01 9.73 -6.49
N GLY A 159 3.87 8.89 -5.47
CA GLY A 159 2.59 8.46 -4.94
C GLY A 159 1.87 9.56 -4.13
N ALA A 160 0.71 9.18 -3.58
CA ALA A 160 -0.08 10.07 -2.75
C ALA A 160 0.64 10.41 -1.43
N TYR A 161 0.60 11.70 -1.04
CA TYR A 161 1.18 12.18 0.22
C TYR A 161 0.45 11.56 1.42
N PRO A 162 1.18 11.08 2.46
CA PRO A 162 0.60 10.59 3.72
C PRO A 162 -0.28 11.64 4.41
N LYS A 163 -1.32 11.22 5.13
CA LYS A 163 -2.23 12.16 5.82
C LYS A 163 -1.90 12.28 7.30
#